data_AF-A0A5P9HK24-F1
#
_entry.id   AF-A0A5P9HK24-F1
#
_cell.length_a   1.000
_cell.length_b   1.000
_cell.length_c   1.000
_cell.angle_alpha   90.00
_cell.angle_beta   90.00
_cell.angle_gamma   90.00
#
_symmetry.space_group_name_H-M   'P 1'
#
loop_
_entity.id
_entity.type
_entity.pdbx_description
1 polymer ?
#
loop_
_entity_poly.entity_id
_entity_poly.type
_entity_poly.pdbx_seq_one_letter_code
_entity_poly.pdbx_strand_id
1 'polypeptide(L)'
;MPKKPKKKYYVVWSGKQPGVFSTWEDCKRQVHGVPGSRFRSYPTEEEAKQAYESGGPNSRIRDTKAIPKHKAQLDIFSNDVQSINFEEESISVDAACSGNPGIMEYQGVYTKNGKQIFHFGPIDHATNNIGEFLAIVHALALLKQKQSNLPIYSDSLTAISWVRNKKANTNIEQNASTKRLWLLIRRAEIWLQTNEYPNKIIKWETKVWGEIKADFGRKG
;
A
#
# COMPACT_ATOMS: atom_id res chain seq x y z
N MET A 1 -13.31 13.69 23.36
CA MET A 1 -13.67 14.77 22.40
C MET A 1 -13.31 14.31 21.00
N PRO A 2 -14.23 14.30 20.02
CA PRO A 2 -13.90 13.94 18.64
C PRO A 2 -13.02 15.02 18.02
N LYS A 3 -11.87 14.63 17.47
CA LYS A 3 -10.96 15.55 16.74
C LYS A 3 -11.68 16.07 15.50
N LYS A 4 -11.94 17.38 15.42
CA LYS A 4 -12.46 18.03 14.21
C LYS A 4 -11.52 17.74 13.02
N PRO A 5 -12.04 17.34 11.85
CA PRO A 5 -11.22 17.16 10.67
C PRO A 5 -10.55 18.49 10.29
N LYS A 6 -9.23 18.47 10.12
CA LYS A 6 -8.48 19.64 9.66
C LYS A 6 -8.91 19.97 8.22
N LYS A 7 -9.33 21.22 7.99
CA LYS A 7 -9.64 21.73 6.65
C LYS A 7 -8.40 21.62 5.77
N LYS A 8 -8.59 21.27 4.51
CA LYS A 8 -7.55 21.18 3.49
C LYS A 8 -8.04 21.91 2.25
N TYR A 9 -7.10 22.53 1.54
CA TYR A 9 -7.33 23.16 0.24
C TYR A 9 -6.62 22.32 -0.82
N TYR A 10 -7.08 22.36 -2.06
CA TYR A 10 -6.61 21.50 -3.13
C TYR A 10 -6.34 22.35 -4.37
N VAL A 11 -5.14 22.27 -4.90
CA VAL A 11 -4.75 22.97 -6.12
C VAL A 11 -4.76 21.97 -7.25
N VAL A 12 -5.40 22.31 -8.36
CA VAL A 12 -5.35 21.57 -9.61
C VAL A 12 -4.61 22.44 -10.62
N TRP A 13 -3.46 21.98 -11.10
CA TRP A 13 -2.70 22.64 -12.18
C TRP A 13 -3.02 22.03 -13.54
N SER A 14 -3.45 20.77 -13.56
CA SER A 14 -3.88 20.10 -14.78
C SER A 14 -5.05 19.18 -14.44
N GLY A 15 -6.11 19.26 -15.21
CA GLY A 15 -7.40 18.63 -14.93
C GLY A 15 -8.45 19.21 -15.88
N LYS A 16 -9.72 18.90 -15.65
CA LYS A 16 -10.83 19.50 -16.41
C LYS A 16 -10.85 21.02 -16.24
N GLN A 17 -10.76 21.48 -14.99
CA GLN A 17 -10.62 22.90 -14.65
C GLN A 17 -9.52 23.09 -13.60
N PRO A 18 -8.37 23.69 -13.98
CA PRO A 18 -7.36 24.13 -13.02
C PRO A 18 -7.91 25.19 -12.06
N GLY A 19 -7.43 25.19 -10.82
CA GLY A 19 -7.87 26.14 -9.79
C GLY A 19 -7.58 25.66 -8.37
N VAL A 20 -8.01 26.45 -7.39
CA VAL A 20 -7.95 26.12 -5.96
C VAL A 20 -9.34 25.76 -5.45
N PHE A 21 -9.45 24.64 -4.75
CA PHE A 21 -10.69 24.08 -4.23
C PHE A 21 -10.60 23.89 -2.72
N SER A 22 -11.69 24.12 -1.98
CA SER A 22 -11.72 23.98 -0.52
C SER A 22 -12.22 22.60 -0.06
N THR A 23 -12.66 21.74 -1.00
CA THR A 23 -13.13 20.38 -0.72
C THR A 23 -12.45 19.36 -1.64
N TRP A 24 -12.32 18.13 -1.12
CA TRP A 24 -11.78 17.02 -1.91
C TRP A 24 -12.72 16.65 -3.06
N GLU A 25 -14.04 16.72 -2.86
CA GLU A 25 -15.02 16.37 -3.88
C GLU A 25 -14.90 17.28 -5.09
N ASP A 26 -14.75 18.58 -4.87
CA ASP A 26 -14.57 19.55 -5.95
C ASP A 26 -13.26 19.30 -6.71
N CYS A 27 -12.16 19.06 -6.00
CA CYS A 27 -10.87 18.70 -6.61
C CYS A 27 -10.97 17.40 -7.41
N LYS A 28 -11.57 16.36 -6.83
CA LYS A 28 -11.75 15.04 -7.45
C LYS A 28 -12.52 15.14 -8.76
N ARG A 29 -13.58 15.96 -8.84
CA ARG A 29 -14.33 16.16 -10.09
C ARG A 29 -13.45 16.68 -11.24
N GLN A 30 -12.40 17.44 -10.93
CA GLN A 30 -11.48 18.01 -11.92
C GLN A 30 -10.38 17.06 -12.36
N VAL A 31 -9.93 16.14 -11.50
CA VAL A 31 -8.75 15.30 -11.78
C VAL A 31 -9.12 13.84 -12.10
N HIS A 32 -10.26 13.37 -11.60
CA HIS A 32 -10.69 11.99 -11.78
C HIS A 32 -11.03 11.69 -13.25
N GLY A 33 -10.37 10.66 -13.79
CA GLY A 33 -10.54 10.24 -15.19
C GLY A 33 -9.85 11.14 -16.21
N VAL A 34 -9.00 12.09 -15.79
CA VAL A 34 -8.22 12.94 -16.68
C VAL A 34 -6.76 12.45 -16.72
N PRO A 35 -6.31 11.86 -17.84
CA PRO A 35 -4.91 11.48 -18.02
C PRO A 35 -3.99 12.71 -17.88
N GLY A 36 -2.93 12.59 -17.08
CA GLY A 36 -1.98 13.68 -16.85
C GLY A 36 -2.46 14.79 -15.89
N SER A 37 -3.56 14.56 -15.17
CA SER A 37 -4.01 15.52 -14.15
C SER A 37 -2.95 15.74 -13.05
N ARG A 38 -2.84 16.98 -12.59
CA ARG A 38 -1.87 17.44 -11.59
C ARG A 38 -2.62 18.18 -10.50
N PHE A 39 -2.57 17.66 -9.27
CA PHE A 39 -3.13 18.34 -8.11
C PHE A 39 -2.33 18.08 -6.83
N ARG A 40 -2.56 18.90 -5.80
CA ARG A 40 -1.97 18.73 -4.45
C ARG A 40 -2.86 19.38 -3.40
N SER A 41 -2.84 18.85 -2.18
CA SER A 41 -3.53 19.47 -1.03
C SER A 41 -2.60 20.30 -0.16
N TYR A 42 -3.11 21.39 0.39
CA TYR A 42 -2.42 22.32 1.28
C TYR A 42 -3.22 22.53 2.58
N PRO A 43 -2.55 22.80 3.71
CA PRO A 43 -3.20 23.08 4.99
C PRO A 43 -3.90 24.45 5.04
N THR A 44 -3.47 25.42 4.23
CA THR A 44 -4.02 26.80 4.20
C THR A 44 -4.44 27.20 2.80
N GLU A 45 -5.36 28.17 2.70
CA GLU A 45 -5.86 28.68 1.42
C GLU A 45 -4.78 29.50 0.73
N GLU A 46 -4.01 30.25 1.52
CA GLU A 46 -2.89 31.07 1.08
C GLU A 46 -1.80 30.24 0.42
N GLU A 47 -1.40 29.12 1.04
CA GLU A 47 -0.42 28.20 0.45
C GLU A 47 -0.94 27.58 -0.86
N ALA A 48 -2.23 27.26 -0.92
CA ALA A 48 -2.84 26.73 -2.13
C ALA A 48 -2.86 27.76 -3.27
N LYS A 49 -3.16 29.03 -2.98
CA LYS A 49 -3.13 30.12 -3.97
C LYS A 49 -1.72 30.37 -4.50
N GLN A 50 -0.74 30.48 -3.61
CA GLN A 50 0.68 30.65 -3.99
C GLN A 50 1.18 29.48 -4.84
N ALA A 51 0.77 28.26 -4.49
CA ALA A 51 1.11 27.07 -5.22
C ALA A 51 0.47 27.04 -6.63
N TYR A 52 -0.76 27.55 -6.76
CA TYR A 52 -1.43 27.70 -8.05
C TYR A 52 -0.70 28.71 -8.95
N GLU A 53 -0.37 29.88 -8.41
CA GLU A 53 0.33 30.97 -9.12
C GLU A 53 1.74 30.57 -9.57
N SER A 54 2.45 29.76 -8.78
CA SER A 54 3.79 29.26 -9.12
C SER A 54 3.81 28.13 -10.16
N GLY A 55 2.64 27.69 -10.68
CA GLY A 55 2.54 26.67 -11.74
C GLY A 55 2.86 25.23 -11.29
N GLY A 56 2.94 25.01 -9.98
CA GLY A 56 3.19 23.72 -9.36
C GLY A 56 4.64 23.22 -9.56
N PRO A 57 5.00 22.10 -8.92
CA PRO A 57 6.40 21.66 -8.75
C PRO A 57 7.13 21.21 -10.05
N ASN A 58 6.57 21.46 -11.22
CA ASN A 58 7.20 21.21 -12.52
C ASN A 58 6.83 22.26 -13.58
N SER A 59 6.59 23.50 -13.15
CA SER A 59 6.61 24.65 -14.07
C SER A 59 8.03 24.82 -14.61
N ARG A 60 8.32 24.19 -15.75
CA ARG A 60 9.47 24.54 -16.58
C ARG A 60 9.23 25.95 -17.08
N ILE A 61 9.70 26.93 -16.31
CA ILE A 61 9.97 28.26 -16.83
C ILE A 61 11.14 28.10 -17.80
N ARG A 62 10.81 28.02 -19.09
CA ARG A 62 11.69 28.56 -20.12
C ARG A 62 11.75 30.06 -19.84
N ASP A 63 12.87 30.53 -19.31
CA ASP A 63 13.68 31.59 -19.93
C ASP A 63 14.79 32.10 -18.99
N THR A 64 16.00 31.97 -19.52
CA THR A 64 17.25 32.70 -19.31
C THR A 64 17.37 33.73 -18.16
N LYS A 65 18.31 33.49 -17.21
CA LYS A 65 19.56 34.29 -16.99
C LYS A 65 20.17 34.05 -15.58
N ALA A 66 21.41 33.54 -15.60
CA ALA A 66 22.57 33.76 -14.72
C ALA A 66 22.47 34.02 -13.17
N ILE A 67 23.08 33.07 -12.40
CA ILE A 67 24.11 33.21 -11.31
C ILE A 67 23.69 33.84 -9.94
N PRO A 68 24.24 33.49 -8.73
CA PRO A 68 24.85 32.25 -8.19
C PRO A 68 24.37 31.81 -6.76
N LYS A 69 24.73 30.57 -6.40
CA LYS A 69 25.03 29.99 -5.06
C LYS A 69 24.53 30.71 -3.78
N HIS A 70 23.71 30.01 -3.00
CA HIS A 70 23.95 29.86 -1.55
C HIS A 70 23.55 28.46 -1.07
N LYS A 71 24.49 27.78 -0.41
CA LYS A 71 24.26 26.58 0.40
C LYS A 71 23.34 26.96 1.56
N ALA A 72 22.12 26.46 1.54
CA ALA A 72 21.31 26.26 2.74
C ALA A 72 20.60 24.91 2.59
N GLN A 73 21.20 23.94 3.25
CA GLN A 73 20.60 22.70 3.74
C GLN A 73 19.09 22.82 3.94
N LEU A 74 18.31 21.90 3.36
CA LEU A 74 17.01 21.48 3.87
C LEU A 74 16.62 20.15 3.19
N ASP A 75 17.07 19.08 3.85
CA ASP A 75 16.57 17.70 3.76
C ASP A 75 15.07 17.64 4.10
N ILE A 76 14.20 18.16 3.22
CA ILE A 76 12.74 18.10 3.39
C ILE A 76 12.02 17.48 2.17
N PHE A 77 12.71 17.26 1.05
CA PHE A 77 12.06 16.92 -0.22
C PHE A 77 11.96 15.44 -0.59
N SER A 78 12.37 14.50 0.28
CA SER A 78 12.34 13.06 -0.02
C SER A 78 11.05 12.33 0.39
N ASN A 79 10.24 12.87 1.32
CA ASN A 79 9.10 12.13 1.87
C ASN A 79 7.77 12.33 1.13
N ASP A 80 7.55 13.45 0.44
CA ASP A 80 6.23 13.75 -0.14
C ASP A 80 6.00 13.15 -1.54
N VAL A 81 7.06 12.83 -2.28
CA VAL A 81 6.98 12.20 -3.62
C VAL A 81 6.75 10.68 -3.54
N GLN A 82 7.11 10.03 -2.43
CA GLN A 82 6.83 8.60 -2.20
C GLN A 82 5.35 8.30 -1.95
N SER A 83 4.52 9.30 -1.66
CA SER A 83 3.11 9.08 -1.27
C SER A 83 2.16 8.79 -2.44
N ILE A 84 2.61 8.94 -3.70
CA ILE A 84 1.75 8.75 -4.88
C ILE A 84 2.10 7.45 -5.63
N ASN A 85 3.38 7.05 -5.65
CA ASN A 85 3.84 5.83 -6.30
C ASN A 85 4.26 4.79 -5.26
N PHE A 86 3.77 3.55 -5.41
CA PHE A 86 4.28 2.41 -4.65
C PHE A 86 5.67 1.99 -5.15
N GLU A 87 6.47 1.37 -4.29
CA GLU A 87 7.78 0.84 -4.66
C GLU A 87 7.61 -0.41 -5.53
N GLU A 88 7.95 -0.35 -6.82
CA GLU A 88 7.76 -1.46 -7.76
C GLU A 88 8.69 -2.65 -7.49
N GLU A 89 9.89 -2.38 -6.99
CA GLU A 89 10.87 -3.40 -6.57
C GLU A 89 10.45 -3.96 -5.21
N SER A 90 9.34 -4.69 -5.21
CA SER A 90 8.69 -5.26 -4.03
C SER A 90 7.92 -6.52 -4.38
N ILE A 91 7.44 -7.22 -3.35
CA ILE A 91 6.50 -8.34 -3.48
C ILE A 91 5.12 -7.88 -3.03
N SER A 92 4.08 -8.14 -3.82
CA SER A 92 2.70 -8.01 -3.39
C SER A 92 2.13 -9.38 -3.05
N VAL A 93 1.38 -9.50 -1.97
CA VAL A 93 0.70 -10.73 -1.56
C VAL A 93 -0.79 -10.51 -1.36
N ASP A 94 -1.59 -11.53 -1.63
CA ASP A 94 -3.04 -11.52 -1.45
C ASP A 94 -3.55 -12.94 -1.18
N ALA A 95 -4.72 -13.04 -0.58
CA ALA A 95 -5.44 -14.28 -0.38
C ALA A 95 -6.87 -14.22 -0.89
N ALA A 96 -7.36 -15.36 -1.37
CA ALA A 96 -8.75 -15.54 -1.74
C ALA A 96 -9.35 -16.68 -0.93
N CYS A 97 -10.63 -16.53 -0.56
CA CYS A 97 -11.36 -17.54 0.19
C CYS A 97 -12.77 -17.72 -0.39
N SER A 98 -13.06 -18.93 -0.89
CA SER A 98 -14.38 -19.31 -1.39
C SER A 98 -15.24 -19.79 -0.22
N GLY A 99 -16.11 -18.91 0.28
CA GLY A 99 -16.73 -19.04 1.60
C GLY A 99 -15.79 -18.57 2.71
N ASN A 100 -16.29 -17.95 3.78
CA ASN A 100 -15.45 -17.39 4.84
C ASN A 100 -16.09 -17.65 6.23
N PRO A 101 -15.81 -18.79 6.87
CA PRO A 101 -14.77 -19.78 6.53
C PRO A 101 -15.06 -20.62 5.27
N GLY A 102 -14.01 -21.10 4.59
CA GLY A 102 -14.13 -21.92 3.39
C GLY A 102 -12.77 -22.30 2.78
N ILE A 103 -12.76 -22.51 1.46
CA ILE A 103 -11.57 -22.92 0.71
C ILE A 103 -10.70 -21.70 0.45
N MET A 104 -9.53 -21.66 1.09
CA MET A 104 -8.56 -20.57 1.02
C MET A 104 -7.36 -20.93 0.17
N GLU A 105 -6.89 -19.94 -0.59
CA GLU A 105 -5.61 -19.95 -1.28
C GLU A 105 -4.95 -18.57 -1.15
N TYR A 106 -3.65 -18.50 -1.38
CA TYR A 106 -2.92 -17.23 -1.38
C TYR A 106 -1.75 -17.26 -2.36
N GLN A 107 -1.29 -16.08 -2.77
CA GLN A 107 -0.16 -15.94 -3.69
C GLN A 107 0.70 -14.74 -3.38
N GLY A 108 1.90 -14.75 -3.97
CA GLY A 108 2.81 -13.62 -3.99
C GLY A 108 3.31 -13.39 -5.40
N VAL A 109 3.35 -12.12 -5.82
CA VAL A 109 3.79 -11.68 -7.14
C VAL A 109 4.84 -10.58 -7.01
N TYR A 110 5.68 -10.41 -8.03
CA TYR A 110 6.49 -9.19 -8.15
C TYR A 110 5.58 -8.00 -8.45
N THR A 111 5.61 -6.96 -7.63
CA THR A 111 4.70 -5.80 -7.76
C THR A 111 4.85 -5.11 -9.11
N LYS A 112 6.07 -5.02 -9.64
CA LYS A 112 6.39 -4.41 -10.93
C LYS A 112 5.62 -4.97 -12.12
N ASN A 113 5.48 -6.30 -12.20
CA ASN A 113 5.02 -6.97 -13.42
C ASN A 113 3.95 -8.06 -13.17
N GLY A 114 3.52 -8.27 -11.93
CA GLY A 114 2.53 -9.27 -11.58
C GLY A 114 3.00 -10.72 -11.76
N LYS A 115 4.29 -10.96 -12.03
CA LYS A 115 4.80 -12.33 -12.20
C LYS A 115 4.71 -13.07 -10.87
N GLN A 116 3.96 -14.17 -10.86
CA GLN A 116 3.80 -15.04 -9.69
C GLN A 116 5.15 -15.62 -9.24
N ILE A 117 5.41 -15.48 -7.96
CA ILE A 117 6.61 -15.99 -7.27
C ILE A 117 6.24 -17.29 -6.55
N PHE A 118 5.08 -17.31 -5.90
CA PHE A 118 4.52 -18.48 -5.25
C PHE A 118 3.00 -18.42 -5.26
N HIS A 119 2.38 -19.59 -5.15
CA HIS A 119 0.96 -19.81 -4.92
C HIS A 119 0.81 -21.00 -3.99
N PHE A 120 -0.16 -20.94 -3.09
CA PHE A 120 -0.40 -21.98 -2.09
C PHE A 120 -1.88 -22.13 -1.82
N GLY A 121 -2.33 -23.38 -1.79
CA GLY A 121 -3.72 -23.76 -1.59
C GLY A 121 -4.12 -24.84 -2.59
N PRO A 122 -5.40 -25.26 -2.58
CA PRO A 122 -6.42 -24.86 -1.63
C PRO A 122 -6.20 -25.46 -0.22
N ILE A 123 -6.65 -24.74 0.82
CA ILE A 123 -6.79 -25.20 2.21
C ILE A 123 -8.22 -24.95 2.67
N ASP A 124 -8.91 -25.99 3.12
CA ASP A 124 -10.29 -25.87 3.59
C ASP A 124 -10.38 -25.33 5.03
N HIS A 125 -11.58 -24.90 5.42
CA HIS A 125 -11.96 -24.36 6.73
C HIS A 125 -11.12 -23.15 7.20
N ALA A 126 -10.62 -22.37 6.26
CA ALA A 126 -9.82 -21.17 6.54
C ALA A 126 -10.65 -19.90 6.33
N THR A 127 -10.15 -18.77 6.86
CA THR A 127 -10.72 -17.45 6.59
C THR A 127 -9.78 -16.64 5.72
N ASN A 128 -10.30 -15.58 5.09
CA ASN A 128 -9.48 -14.69 4.27
C ASN A 128 -8.29 -14.12 5.07
N ASN A 129 -8.53 -13.66 6.30
CA ASN A 129 -7.49 -13.09 7.15
C ASN A 129 -6.37 -14.09 7.49
N ILE A 130 -6.67 -15.38 7.59
CA ILE A 130 -5.63 -16.40 7.78
C ILE A 130 -4.80 -16.56 6.51
N GLY A 131 -5.43 -16.57 5.34
CA GLY A 131 -4.72 -16.60 4.05
C GLY A 131 -3.77 -15.41 3.91
N GLU A 132 -4.26 -14.19 4.15
CA GLU A 132 -3.47 -12.95 4.12
C GLU A 132 -2.25 -13.04 5.04
N PHE A 133 -2.46 -13.48 6.29
CA PHE A 133 -1.39 -13.65 7.27
C PHE A 133 -0.34 -14.66 6.78
N LEU A 134 -0.76 -15.83 6.31
CA LEU A 134 0.13 -16.86 5.82
C LEU A 134 0.90 -16.40 4.57
N ALA A 135 0.29 -15.61 3.69
CA ALA A 135 0.91 -15.05 2.50
C ALA A 135 2.08 -14.12 2.84
N ILE A 136 1.89 -13.21 3.80
CA ILE A 136 2.96 -12.31 4.28
C ILE A 136 4.11 -13.13 4.89
N VAL A 137 3.81 -14.11 5.76
CA VAL A 137 4.86 -14.92 6.39
C VAL A 137 5.60 -15.79 5.38
N HIS A 138 4.92 -16.32 4.37
CA HIS A 138 5.56 -17.05 3.27
C HIS A 138 6.54 -16.13 2.52
N ALA A 139 6.12 -14.92 2.15
CA ALA A 139 6.99 -13.95 1.49
C ALA A 139 8.22 -13.60 2.34
N LEU A 140 8.06 -13.39 3.66
CA LEU A 140 9.19 -13.16 4.58
C LEU A 140 10.16 -14.34 4.61
N ALA A 141 9.66 -15.57 4.72
CA ALA A 141 10.48 -16.78 4.74
C ALA A 141 11.26 -16.96 3.44
N LEU A 142 10.60 -16.72 2.31
CA LEU A 142 11.22 -16.78 0.98
C LEU A 142 12.31 -15.71 0.81
N LEU A 143 12.02 -14.47 1.21
CA LEU A 143 12.97 -13.35 1.09
C LEU A 143 14.20 -13.56 1.98
N LYS A 144 14.02 -14.12 3.19
CA LYS A 144 15.13 -14.52 4.05
C LYS A 144 16.01 -15.58 3.38
N GLN A 145 15.40 -16.63 2.80
CA GLN A 145 16.15 -17.67 2.07
C GLN A 145 16.95 -17.09 0.89
N LYS A 146 16.39 -16.09 0.21
CA LYS A 146 17.03 -15.37 -0.90
C LYS A 146 17.99 -14.26 -0.47
N GLN A 147 18.17 -14.04 0.84
CA GLN A 147 18.96 -12.92 1.39
C GLN A 147 18.54 -11.56 0.80
N SER A 148 17.23 -11.37 0.63
CA SER A 148 16.65 -10.21 -0.03
C SER A 148 15.87 -9.34 0.94
N ASN A 149 16.05 -8.03 0.82
CA ASN A 149 15.42 -7.02 1.68
C ASN A 149 14.21 -6.34 1.03
N LEU A 150 13.70 -6.91 -0.08
CA LEU A 150 12.54 -6.34 -0.78
C LEU A 150 11.36 -6.14 0.19
N PRO A 151 10.64 -5.01 0.11
CA PRO A 151 9.44 -4.81 0.90
C PRO A 151 8.30 -5.71 0.41
N ILE A 152 7.34 -5.95 1.31
CA ILE A 152 6.14 -6.74 1.05
C ILE A 152 4.93 -5.81 1.17
N TYR A 153 4.09 -5.76 0.15
CA TYR A 153 2.78 -5.14 0.17
C TYR A 153 1.70 -6.18 0.48
N SER A 154 0.78 -5.81 1.38
CA SER A 154 -0.52 -6.48 1.59
C SER A 154 -1.57 -5.39 1.77
N ASP A 155 -2.79 -5.62 1.31
CA ASP A 155 -3.90 -4.71 1.55
C ASP A 155 -4.66 -5.01 2.87
N SER A 156 -4.28 -6.08 3.60
CA SER A 156 -4.92 -6.52 4.83
C SER A 156 -4.25 -5.95 6.08
N LEU A 157 -4.84 -4.92 6.68
CA LEU A 157 -4.38 -4.37 7.97
C LEU A 157 -4.43 -5.42 9.10
N THR A 158 -5.40 -6.33 9.05
CA THR A 158 -5.52 -7.44 10.01
C THR A 158 -4.28 -8.32 9.98
N ALA A 159 -3.90 -8.80 8.80
CA ALA A 159 -2.76 -9.68 8.63
C ALA A 159 -1.43 -8.97 8.96
N ILE A 160 -1.27 -7.72 8.51
CA ILE A 160 -0.11 -6.89 8.89
C ILE A 160 0.00 -6.78 10.42
N SER A 161 -1.12 -6.55 11.12
CA SER A 161 -1.11 -6.51 12.59
C SER A 161 -0.77 -7.86 13.21
N TRP A 162 -1.25 -8.98 12.65
CA TRP A 162 -0.94 -10.32 13.15
C TRP A 162 0.54 -10.66 12.99
N VAL A 163 1.16 -10.28 11.87
CA VAL A 163 2.60 -10.45 11.65
C VAL A 163 3.40 -9.61 12.64
N ARG A 164 3.04 -8.32 12.81
CA ARG A 164 3.68 -7.44 13.81
C ARG A 164 3.58 -8.02 15.23
N ASN A 165 2.43 -8.58 15.58
CA ASN A 165 2.19 -9.19 16.88
C ASN A 165 2.74 -10.62 16.99
N LYS A 166 3.28 -11.17 15.89
CA LYS A 166 3.76 -12.56 15.78
C LYS A 166 2.72 -13.60 16.21
N LYS A 167 1.43 -13.29 16.02
CA LYS A 167 0.29 -14.07 16.50
C LYS A 167 -0.93 -13.85 15.62
N ALA A 168 -1.51 -14.94 15.11
CA ALA A 168 -2.79 -14.91 14.41
C ALA A 168 -3.94 -14.90 15.41
N ASN A 169 -4.83 -13.91 15.30
CA ASN A 169 -6.00 -13.76 16.18
C ASN A 169 -7.28 -14.26 15.49
N THR A 170 -7.45 -15.58 15.40
CA THR A 170 -8.59 -16.22 14.72
C THR A 170 -9.51 -16.98 15.69
N ASN A 171 -10.79 -17.08 15.32
CA ASN A 171 -11.82 -17.82 16.06
C ASN A 171 -12.12 -19.21 15.46
N ILE A 172 -11.34 -19.68 14.48
CA ILE A 172 -11.52 -21.03 13.91
C ILE A 172 -11.29 -22.09 15.00
N GLU A 173 -12.24 -22.98 15.21
CA GLU A 173 -12.10 -24.04 16.21
C GLU A 173 -10.94 -25.00 15.87
N GLN A 174 -10.24 -25.50 16.89
CA GLN A 174 -9.23 -26.56 16.74
C GLN A 174 -9.90 -27.93 16.84
N ASN A 175 -10.00 -28.63 15.72
CA ASN A 175 -10.52 -29.99 15.67
C ASN A 175 -9.82 -30.79 14.54
N ALA A 176 -10.31 -32.01 14.26
CA ALA A 176 -9.69 -32.88 13.27
C ALA A 176 -9.69 -32.28 11.84
N SER A 177 -10.74 -31.54 11.45
CA SER A 177 -10.85 -30.98 10.10
C SER A 177 -9.97 -29.74 9.91
N THR A 178 -9.74 -28.95 10.96
CA THR A 178 -8.89 -27.74 10.92
C THR A 178 -7.42 -28.00 11.27
N LYS A 179 -7.04 -29.26 11.55
CA LYS A 179 -5.68 -29.64 11.98
C LYS A 179 -4.58 -29.14 11.04
N ARG A 180 -4.78 -29.27 9.72
CA ARG A 180 -3.79 -28.83 8.71
C ARG A 180 -3.63 -27.31 8.72
N LEU A 181 -4.74 -26.57 8.83
CA LEU A 181 -4.74 -25.11 8.91
C LEU A 181 -4.00 -24.62 10.15
N TRP A 182 -4.29 -25.20 11.31
CA TRP A 182 -3.63 -24.86 12.57
C TRP A 182 -2.14 -25.19 12.58
N LEU A 183 -1.73 -26.27 11.90
CA LEU A 183 -0.31 -26.56 11.69
C LEU A 183 0.40 -25.45 10.90
N LEU A 184 -0.24 -24.92 9.85
CA LEU A 184 0.31 -23.81 9.05
C LEU A 184 0.40 -22.52 9.89
N ILE A 185 -0.66 -22.17 10.62
CA ILE A 185 -0.67 -21.01 11.52
C ILE A 185 0.46 -21.12 12.54
N ARG A 186 0.58 -22.26 13.22
CA ARG A 186 1.62 -22.47 14.24
C ARG A 186 3.03 -22.39 13.67
N ARG A 187 3.26 -22.97 12.48
CA ARG A 187 4.55 -22.86 11.79
C ARG A 187 4.89 -21.41 11.45
N ALA A 188 3.92 -20.64 10.98
CA ALA A 188 4.09 -19.23 10.68
C ALA A 188 4.42 -18.40 11.95
N GLU A 189 3.67 -18.61 13.03
CA GLU A 189 3.94 -17.95 14.33
C GLU A 189 5.34 -18.29 14.88
N ILE A 190 5.71 -19.58 14.87
CA ILE A 190 7.05 -20.01 15.29
C ILE A 190 8.12 -19.36 14.42
N TRP A 191 7.92 -19.32 13.10
CA TRP A 191 8.89 -18.71 12.19
C TRP A 191 9.11 -17.23 12.54
N LEU A 192 8.03 -16.46 12.74
CA LEU A 192 8.12 -15.05 13.14
C LEU A 192 8.81 -14.84 14.50
N GLN A 193 8.61 -15.76 15.45
CA GLN A 193 9.23 -15.68 16.78
C GLN A 193 10.72 -16.02 16.76
N THR A 194 11.14 -16.91 15.86
CA THR A 194 12.50 -17.47 15.83
C THR A 194 13.39 -16.90 14.73
N ASN A 195 12.86 -15.99 13.91
CA ASN A 195 13.60 -15.37 12.81
C ASN A 195 13.53 -13.85 12.89
N GLU A 196 14.65 -13.21 12.59
CA GLU A 196 14.70 -11.80 12.23
C GLU A 196 14.58 -11.62 10.71
N TYR A 197 13.98 -10.49 10.33
CA TYR A 197 13.81 -10.07 8.94
C TYR A 197 13.89 -8.53 8.86
N PRO A 198 14.66 -7.97 7.90
CA PRO A 198 14.74 -6.53 7.69
C PRO A 198 13.63 -5.97 6.79
N ASN A 199 12.82 -6.85 6.19
CA ASN A 199 11.83 -6.49 5.19
C ASN A 199 10.72 -5.63 5.80
N LYS A 200 10.42 -4.50 5.14
CA LYS A 200 9.26 -3.68 5.47
C LYS A 200 7.99 -4.38 5.01
N ILE A 201 6.97 -4.35 5.85
CA ILE A 201 5.61 -4.79 5.50
C ILE A 201 4.76 -3.53 5.39
N ILE A 202 4.25 -3.25 4.19
CA ILE A 202 3.64 -1.98 3.83
C ILE A 202 2.17 -2.21 3.45
N LYS A 203 1.28 -1.34 3.93
CA LYS A 203 -0.12 -1.34 3.52
C LYS A 203 -0.21 -0.90 2.05
N TRP A 204 -0.82 -1.73 1.22
CA TRP A 204 -1.22 -1.34 -0.12
C TRP A 204 -2.44 -0.42 -0.05
N GLU A 205 -2.35 0.79 -0.58
CA GLU A 205 -3.44 1.76 -0.54
C GLU A 205 -4.42 1.53 -1.71
N THR A 206 -5.31 0.52 -1.57
CA THR A 206 -6.25 0.09 -2.62
C THR A 206 -7.07 1.25 -3.22
N LYS A 207 -7.45 2.23 -2.38
CA LYS A 207 -8.20 3.42 -2.83
C LYS A 207 -7.41 4.35 -3.76
N VAL A 208 -6.09 4.27 -3.73
CA VAL A 208 -5.17 5.13 -4.49
C VAL A 208 -4.59 4.36 -5.68
N TRP A 209 -4.21 3.09 -5.47
CA TRP A 209 -3.45 2.30 -6.45
C TRP A 209 -4.28 1.24 -7.19
N GLY A 210 -5.57 1.12 -6.85
CA GLY A 210 -6.44 0.04 -7.34
C GLY A 210 -6.22 -1.27 -6.58
N GLU A 211 -6.77 -2.37 -7.08
CA GLU A 211 -6.53 -3.69 -6.48
C GLU A 211 -5.04 -4.01 -6.41
N ILE A 212 -4.65 -4.73 -5.36
CA ILE A 212 -3.27 -5.15 -5.18
C ILE A 212 -2.84 -6.04 -6.35
N LYS A 213 -1.56 -6.00 -6.72
CA LYS A 213 -1.06 -6.74 -7.90
C LYS A 213 -1.21 -8.26 -7.79
N ALA A 214 -1.39 -8.76 -6.57
CA ALA A 214 -1.61 -10.17 -6.28
C ALA A 214 -3.11 -10.55 -6.23
N ASP A 215 -4.05 -9.62 -6.46
CA ASP A 215 -5.49 -9.91 -6.40
C ASP A 215 -5.88 -11.02 -7.38
N PHE A 216 -6.73 -11.94 -6.92
CA PHE A 216 -7.16 -13.11 -7.70
C PHE A 216 -8.19 -12.79 -8.81
N GLY A 217 -8.73 -11.57 -8.87
CA GLY A 217 -9.66 -11.12 -9.90
C GLY A 217 -11.05 -11.75 -9.82
N ARG A 218 -11.44 -12.34 -8.68
CA ARG A 218 -12.69 -13.10 -8.51
C ARG A 218 -13.83 -12.31 -7.83
N LYS A 219 -13.65 -11.00 -7.60
CA LYS A 219 -14.70 -10.11 -7.08
C LYS A 219 -15.64 -9.73 -8.24
N GLY A 220 -16.61 -10.60 -8.55
CA GLY A 220 -17.67 -10.42 -9.54
C GLY A 220 -19.00 -10.93 -9.02
#